data_AF-A0A3N5RKJ8-F1
#
_entry.id   AF-A0A3N5RKJ8-F1
#
_cell.length_a   1.000
_cell.length_b   1.000
_cell.length_c   1.000
_cell.angle_alpha   90.00
_cell.angle_beta   90.00
_cell.angle_gamma   90.00
#
_symmetry.space_group_name_H-M   'P 1'
#
loop_
_entity.id
_entity.type
_entity.pdbx_description
1 polymer ?
#
loop_
_entity_poly.entity_id
_entity_poly.type
_entity_poly.pdbx_seq_one_letter_code
_entity_poly.pdbx_strand_id
1 'polypeptide(L)' 'MDPVSLIILILVFIGFFTVLSLAVKIVPEYQRLVVFRLGRALGAKGPGLLLLIPFVDKGVRVDLRERFFDVEP' A
#
# COMPACT_ATOMS: atom_id res chain seq x y z
N MET A 1 10.30 -15.40 -33.15
CA MET A 1 10.24 -14.06 -32.53
C MET A 1 11.68 -13.61 -32.39
N ASP A 2 11.98 -12.45 -32.95
CA ASP A 2 13.26 -11.77 -32.74
C ASP A 2 13.58 -11.71 -31.24
N PRO A 3 14.84 -11.96 -30.82
CA PRO A 3 15.19 -11.98 -29.40
C PRO A 3 14.88 -10.64 -28.70
N VAL A 4 14.79 -9.55 -29.45
CA VAL A 4 14.42 -8.21 -28.96
C VAL A 4 12.96 -8.13 -28.53
N SER A 5 12.01 -8.60 -29.35
CA SER A 5 10.58 -8.61 -28.96
C SER A 5 10.30 -9.43 -27.71
N LEU A 6 11.05 -10.53 -27.51
CA LEU A 6 10.92 -11.40 -26.33
C LEU A 6 11.40 -10.71 -25.06
N ILE A 7 12.49 -9.94 -25.12
CA ILE A 7 12.98 -9.12 -24.01
C ILE A 7 11.97 -8.03 -23.64
N ILE A 8 11.39 -7.35 -24.63
CA ILE A 8 10.39 -6.28 -24.40
C ILE A 8 9.15 -6.86 -23.71
N LEU A 9 8.66 -8.02 -24.16
CA LEU A 9 7.50 -8.68 -23.57
C LEU A 9 7.72 -9.02 -22.09
N ILE A 10 8.89 -9.56 -21.75
CA ILE A 10 9.26 -9.89 -20.36
C ILE A 10 9.29 -8.63 -19.49
N LEU A 11 9.88 -7.55 -19.99
CA LEU A 11 9.98 -6.27 -19.27
C LEU A 11 8.59 -5.68 -18.95
N VAL A 12 7.68 -5.71 -19.93
CA VAL A 12 6.29 -5.26 -19.74
C VAL A 12 5.57 -6.12 -18.71
N PHE A 13 5.76 -7.44 -18.76
CA PHE A 13 5.11 -8.37 -17.83
C PHE A 13 5.57 -8.14 -16.39
N ILE A 14 6.87 -7.93 -16.19
CA ILE A 14 7.45 -7.62 -14.87
C ILE A 14 6.96 -6.27 -14.36
N GLY A 15 6.91 -5.25 -15.23
CA GLY A 15 6.36 -3.93 -14.89
C GLY A 15 4.89 -3.98 -14.47
N PHE A 16 4.08 -4.79 -15.17
CA PHE A 16 2.68 -4.97 -14.81
C PHE A 16 2.50 -5.67 -13.45
N PHE A 17 3.25 -6.74 -13.21
CA PHE A 17 3.13 -7.52 -11.96
C PHE A 17 3.61 -6.74 -10.73
N THR A 18 4.64 -5.92 -10.88
CA THR A 18 5.14 -5.05 -9.80
C THR A 18 4.09 -4.02 -9.42
N VAL A 19 3.50 -3.30 -10.38
CA VAL A 19 2.43 -2.33 -10.11
C VAL A 19 1.23 -2.98 -9.41
N LEU A 20 0.83 -4.17 -9.85
CA LEU A 20 -0.30 -4.90 -9.25
C LEU A 20 -0.02 -5.33 -7.80
N SER A 21 1.21 -5.78 -7.54
CA SER A 21 1.63 -6.19 -6.19
C SER A 21 1.72 -5.02 -5.22
N LEU A 22 2.13 -3.83 -5.67
CA LEU A 22 2.14 -2.63 -4.83
C LEU A 22 0.73 -2.09 -4.55
N ALA A 23 -0.24 -2.37 -5.42
CA ALA A 23 -1.61 -1.88 -5.27
C ALA A 23 -2.37 -2.62 -4.16
N VAL A 24 -2.11 -3.92 -3.98
CA VAL A 24 -2.84 -4.75 -3.02
C VAL A 24 -2.14 -4.72 -1.67
N LYS A 25 -2.74 -4.04 -0.68
CA LYS A 25 -2.22 -4.00 0.69
C LYS A 25 -3.22 -4.65 1.63
N ILE A 26 -2.78 -5.68 2.34
CA ILE A 26 -3.59 -6.35 3.37
C ILE A 26 -3.28 -5.68 4.71
N VAL A 27 -4.31 -5.19 5.39
CA VAL A 27 -4.19 -4.51 6.68
C VAL A 27 -4.86 -5.36 7.76
N PRO A 28 -4.16 -5.66 8.87
CA PRO A 28 -4.74 -6.41 9.99
C PRO A 28 -5.90 -5.68 10.66
N GLU A 29 -6.82 -6.41 11.28
CA GLU A 29 -8.04 -5.86 11.88
C GLU A 29 -7.81 -4.88 13.04
N TYR A 30 -6.74 -5.10 13.79
CA TYR A 30 -6.31 -4.22 14.88
C TYR A 30 -5.60 -2.95 14.40
N GLN A 31 -5.36 -2.80 13.09
CA GLN A 31 -4.75 -1.62 12.50
C GLN A 31 -5.74 -0.94 11.56
N ARG A 32 -5.76 0.39 11.61
CA ARG A 32 -6.50 1.20 10.65
C ARG A 32 -5.54 1.84 9.67
N LEU A 33 -5.87 1.83 8.37
CA LEU A 33 -5.05 2.48 7.36
C LEU A 33 -5.65 3.82 6.98
N VAL A 34 -4.91 4.90 7.26
CA VAL A 34 -5.25 6.24 6.79
C VAL A 34 -4.58 6.45 5.44
N VAL A 35 -5.37 6.72 4.41
CA VAL A 35 -4.87 6.92 3.05
C VAL A 35 -4.76 8.41 2.78
N PHE A 36 -3.55 8.84 2.44
CA PHE A 36 -3.25 10.18 1.97
C PHE A 36 -3.04 10.14 0.46
N ARG A 37 -3.87 10.89 -0.28
CA ARG A 37 -3.76 11.04 -1.73
C ARG A 37 -3.35 12.47 -2.04
N LEU A 38 -2.16 12.65 -2.61
CA LEU A 38 -1.65 13.97 -3.04
C LEU A 38 -1.77 15.06 -1.95
N GLY A 39 -1.45 14.72 -0.71
CA GLY A 39 -1.52 15.64 0.43
C GLY A 39 -2.91 15.82 1.06
N ARG A 40 -3.95 15.14 0.55
CA ARG A 40 -5.30 15.12 1.17
C ARG A 40 -5.56 13.80 1.87
N ALA A 41 -6.09 13.86 3.09
CA ALA A 41 -6.58 12.68 3.79
C ALA A 41 -7.92 12.25 3.16
N LEU A 42 -7.96 11.06 2.57
CA LEU A 42 -9.22 10.43 2.14
C LEU A 42 -10.01 9.85 3.32
N GLY A 43 -9.38 9.79 4.50
CA GLY A 43 -9.93 9.23 5.71
C GLY A 43 -9.33 7.87 6.05
N ALA A 44 -9.85 7.30 7.12
CA ALA A 44 -9.38 6.05 7.68
C ALA A 44 -10.18 4.89 7.07
N LYS A 45 -9.55 4.17 6.12
CA LYS A 45 -10.16 2.99 5.53
C LYS A 45 -10.06 1.81 6.50
N GLY A 46 -11.11 0.99 6.47
CA GLY A 46 -11.23 -0.17 7.35
C GLY A 46 -10.17 -1.24 7.08
N PRO A 47 -10.00 -2.18 8.02
CA PRO A 47 -9.09 -3.31 7.86
C PRO A 47 -9.54 -4.26 6.75
N GLY A 48 -8.60 -5.09 6.26
CA GLY A 48 -8.83 -6.04 5.17
C GLY A 48 -8.01 -5.73 3.91
N LEU A 49 -8.54 -6.16 2.76
CA LEU A 49 -7.94 -5.94 1.44
C LEU A 49 -8.20 -4.52 0.97
N LEU A 50 -7.12 -3.74 0.88
CA LEU A 50 -7.19 -2.37 0.39
C LEU A 50 -6.41 -2.21 -0.91
N LEU A 51 -7.10 -1.72 -1.94
CA LEU A 51 -6.48 -1.29 -3.18
C LEU A 51 -6.03 0.16 -3.04
N LEU A 52 -4.72 0.35 -3.06
CA LEU A 52 -4.05 1.64 -3.10
C LEU A 52 -3.55 1.87 -4.52
N ILE A 53 -3.63 3.10 -5.02
CA ILE A 53 -2.98 3.44 -6.28
C ILE A 53 -1.49 3.63 -5.97
N PRO A 54 -0.61 2.76 -6.49
CA PRO A 54 0.83 2.93 -6.28
C PRO A 54 1.26 4.30 -6.81
N PHE A 55 2.27 4.89 -6.18
CA PHE A 55 2.79 6.25 -6.43
C PHE A 55 1.94 7.43 -5.94
N VAL A 56 0.62 7.34 -6.00
CA VAL A 56 -0.27 8.47 -5.63
C VAL A 56 -0.72 8.38 -4.17
N ASP A 57 -0.96 7.17 -3.68
CA ASP A 57 -1.53 6.93 -2.36
C ASP A 57 -0.44 6.56 -1.34
N LYS A 58 -0.35 7.31 -0.24
CA LYS A 58 0.43 6.96 0.94
C LYS A 58 -0.50 6.43 2.03
N GLY A 59 -0.38 5.14 2.35
CA GLY A 59 -1.12 4.52 3.46
C GLY A 59 -0.29 4.51 4.75
N VAL A 60 -0.76 5.20 5.79
CA VAL A 60 -0.19 5.18 7.15
C VAL A 60 -1.01 4.24 8.01
N ARG A 61 -0.35 3.28 8.67
CA ARG A 61 -1.00 2.35 9.61
C ARG A 61 -1.06 2.99 10.99
N VAL A 62 -2.24 2.99 11.58
CA VAL A 62 -2.50 3.48 12.93
C VAL A 62 -2.99 2.29 13.75
N ASP A 63 -2.35 2.04 14.89
CA ASP A 63 -2.78 0.99 15.81
C ASP A 63 -4.01 1.47 16.58
N LEU A 64 -5.00 0.59 16.74
CA LEU A 64 -6.22 0.87 17.51
C LEU A 64 -6.10 0.44 18.98
N ARG A 65 -4.98 -0.19 19.35
CA ARG A 65 -4.70 -0.67 20.70
C ARG A 65 -4.32 0.46 21.64
N GLU A 66 -4.63 0.30 22.92
CA GLU A 66 -4.18 1.21 23.97
C GLU A 66 -2.66 1.13 24.12
N ARG A 67 -2.02 2.30 24.22
CA ARG A 67 -0.58 2.41 24.52
C ARG A 67 -0.43 2.97 25.93
N PHE A 68 0.22 2.21 26.78
CA PHE A 68 0.66 2.67 28.09
C PHE A 68 2.01 3.39 27.94
N PHE A 69 2.13 4.55 28.58
CA PHE A 69 3.38 5.28 28.71
C PHE A 69 3.67 5.44 30.19
N ASP A 70 4.87 5.04 30.60
CA ASP A 70 5.35 5.26 31.95
C ASP A 70 5.91 6.68 32.03
N VAL A 71 5.56 7.42 33.07
CA VAL A 71 6.04 8.79 33.29
C VAL A 71 6.87 8.76 34.56
N GLU A 72 8.18 8.92 34.41
CA GLU A 72 9.07 9.09 35.57
C GLU A 72 8.75 10.41 36.29
N PRO A 73 8.70 10.40 37.64
CA PRO A 73 8.25 11.53 38.47
C PRO A 73 9.23 12.72 38.52
#